data_AF-A0A5E7D1X0-F1
#
_entry.id   AF-A0A5E7D1X0-F1
#
_cell.length_a   1.000
_cell.length_b   1.000
_cell.length_c   1.000
_cell.angle_alpha   90.00
_cell.angle_beta   90.00
_cell.angle_gamma   90.00
#
_symmetry.space_group_name_H-M   'P 1'
#
loop_
_entity.id
_entity.type
_entity.pdbx_description
1 polymer ?
#
loop_
_entity_poly.entity_id
_entity_poly.type
_entity_poly.pdbx_seq_one_letter_code
_entity_poly.pdbx_strand_id
1 'polypeptide(L)'
;MNNPGLFQSRWNLGRLVLCNVVPLALLAFWLWPTGNMLCVIFDEWLFRSLNAPLASNPIWLHIWAIASLRPFDIVVGMILLMLLIKGDWVFKAIDVRRAFFGFFSILLLMVVIRALFSKFADHMGWQHSSPSMVLEGAVHLSDYFPHLEKTWELKDRSGQSFPGDHASVLLIWALFMGVFSRTVGQFVTIWGLALLFMLPRLVAGAHWGQDDYIGGMLLAVWALGWGYYTPFAYHAANFWLKVTAPIFNLLGKLPLVSRMSVVRSA
;
A
#
# COMPACT_ATOMS: atom_id res chain seq x y z
N MET A 1 7.12 -31.04 -17.80
CA MET A 1 7.03 -30.45 -16.45
C MET A 1 6.71 -28.97 -16.59
N ASN A 2 5.45 -28.61 -16.79
CA ASN A 2 5.02 -27.21 -16.92
C ASN A 2 4.62 -26.71 -15.54
N ASN A 3 5.59 -26.20 -14.78
CA ASN A 3 5.26 -25.34 -13.65
C ASN A 3 4.75 -24.03 -14.29
N PRO A 4 3.45 -23.69 -14.27
CA PRO A 4 3.05 -22.36 -14.72
C PRO A 4 3.82 -21.40 -13.81
N GLY A 5 4.75 -20.63 -14.38
CA GLY A 5 5.58 -19.74 -13.61
C GLY A 5 4.72 -18.82 -12.74
N LEU A 6 5.28 -18.33 -11.63
CA LEU A 6 4.61 -17.46 -10.67
C LEU A 6 3.84 -16.27 -11.32
N PHE A 7 4.31 -15.82 -12.50
CA PHE A 7 3.62 -14.88 -13.37
C PHE A 7 3.24 -15.52 -14.70
N GLN A 8 2.04 -15.18 -15.18
CA GLN A 8 1.53 -15.59 -16.48
C GLN A 8 2.11 -14.73 -17.63
N SER A 9 2.38 -15.36 -18.77
CA SER A 9 2.81 -14.68 -20.01
C SER A 9 1.64 -14.33 -20.94
N ARG A 10 0.40 -14.61 -20.51
CA ARG A 10 -0.83 -14.39 -21.28
C ARG A 10 -1.73 -13.40 -20.53
N TRP A 11 -2.61 -12.76 -21.30
CA TRP A 11 -3.63 -11.88 -20.76
C TRP A 11 -4.71 -12.70 -20.04
N ASN A 12 -5.09 -12.26 -18.84
CA ASN A 12 -6.28 -12.73 -18.16
C ASN A 12 -7.35 -11.63 -18.26
N LEU A 13 -8.02 -11.57 -19.41
CA LEU A 13 -8.96 -10.49 -19.74
C LEU A 13 -10.11 -10.41 -18.73
N GLY A 14 -10.65 -11.54 -18.27
CA GLY A 14 -11.74 -11.53 -17.30
C GLY A 14 -11.38 -10.85 -15.98
N ARG A 15 -10.22 -11.20 -15.40
CA ARG A 15 -9.74 -10.55 -14.16
C ARG A 15 -9.27 -9.12 -14.40
N LEU A 16 -8.70 -8.83 -15.57
CA LEU A 16 -8.33 -7.47 -15.94
C LEU A 16 -9.56 -6.56 -16.06
N VAL A 17 -10.65 -7.03 -16.66
CA VAL A 17 -11.92 -6.31 -16.73
C VAL A 17 -12.42 -6.03 -15.32
N LEU A 18 -12.42 -7.03 -14.43
CA LEU A 18 -12.82 -6.83 -13.03
C LEU A 18 -11.95 -5.77 -12.33
N CYS A 19 -10.62 -5.81 -12.53
CA CYS A 19 -9.70 -4.81 -11.99
C CYS A 19 -9.88 -3.40 -12.57
N ASN A 20 -10.60 -3.23 -13.68
CA ASN A 20 -10.95 -1.89 -14.18
C ASN A 20 -12.35 -1.47 -13.75
N VAL A 21 -13.32 -2.38 -13.82
CA VAL A 21 -14.72 -2.10 -13.48
C VAL A 21 -14.89 -1.80 -11.99
N VAL A 22 -14.26 -2.56 -11.09
CA VAL A 22 -14.42 -2.35 -9.64
C VAL A 22 -13.91 -0.97 -9.20
N PRO A 23 -12.68 -0.54 -9.55
CA PRO A 23 -12.23 0.81 -9.21
C PRO A 23 -13.06 1.92 -9.84
N LEU A 24 -13.49 1.75 -11.10
CA LEU A 24 -14.34 2.73 -11.76
C LEU A 24 -15.72 2.83 -11.12
N ALA A 25 -16.29 1.71 -10.68
CA ALA A 25 -17.56 1.68 -9.95
C ALA A 25 -17.43 2.34 -8.57
N LEU A 26 -16.33 2.09 -7.85
CA LEU A 26 -16.04 2.76 -6.57
C LEU A 26 -15.88 4.28 -6.77
N LEU A 27 -15.14 4.69 -7.80
CA LEU A 27 -14.98 6.10 -8.12
C LEU A 27 -16.31 6.75 -8.54
N ALA A 28 -17.11 6.08 -9.36
CA ALA A 28 -18.44 6.57 -9.75
C ALA A 28 -19.39 6.68 -8.57
N PHE A 29 -19.35 5.72 -7.64
CA PHE A 29 -20.08 5.79 -6.37
C PHE A 29 -19.63 7.01 -5.54
N TRP A 30 -18.33 7.23 -5.42
CA TRP A 30 -17.77 8.36 -4.67
C TRP A 30 -18.05 9.72 -5.31
N LEU A 31 -18.07 9.81 -6.64
CA LEU A 31 -18.39 11.04 -7.39
C LEU A 31 -19.90 11.35 -7.43
N TRP A 32 -20.75 10.35 -7.19
CA TRP A 32 -22.19 10.56 -7.10
C TRP A 32 -22.53 11.29 -5.79
N PRO A 33 -23.29 12.41 -5.80
CA PRO A 33 -23.48 13.24 -4.61
C PRO A 33 -24.01 12.48 -3.39
N THR A 34 -24.93 11.52 -3.58
CA THR A 34 -25.44 10.69 -2.49
C THR A 34 -24.38 9.73 -1.96
N GLY A 35 -23.59 9.11 -2.84
CA GLY A 35 -22.49 8.23 -2.42
C GLY A 35 -21.39 9.00 -1.69
N ASN A 36 -21.01 10.18 -2.20
CA ASN A 36 -20.09 11.09 -1.53
C ASN A 36 -20.57 11.46 -0.12
N MET A 37 -21.84 11.86 0.01
CA MET A 37 -22.43 12.21 1.31
C MET A 37 -22.36 11.03 2.29
N LEU A 38 -22.65 9.81 1.84
CA LEU A 38 -22.52 8.61 2.68
C LEU A 38 -21.08 8.37 3.12
N CYS A 39 -20.10 8.55 2.22
CA CYS A 39 -18.68 8.47 2.55
C CYS A 39 -18.29 9.52 3.60
N VAL A 40 -18.70 10.77 3.43
CA VAL A 40 -18.38 11.86 4.37
C VAL A 40 -18.98 11.58 5.76
N ILE A 41 -20.25 11.14 5.83
CA ILE A 41 -20.90 10.79 7.11
C ILE A 41 -20.13 9.67 7.83
N PHE A 42 -19.79 8.61 7.09
CA PHE A 42 -19.04 7.50 7.65
C PHE A 42 -17.63 7.92 8.08
N ASP A 43 -16.92 8.67 7.24
CA ASP A 43 -15.54 9.05 7.49
C ASP A 43 -15.42 10.08 8.61
N GLU A 44 -16.39 11.00 8.77
CA GLU A 44 -16.43 11.91 9.92
C GLU A 44 -16.59 11.13 11.22
N TRP A 45 -17.53 10.18 11.27
CA TRP A 45 -17.68 9.29 12.41
C TRP A 45 -16.40 8.51 12.69
N LEU A 46 -15.77 7.95 11.65
CA LEU A 46 -14.53 7.18 11.75
C LEU A 46 -13.40 8.06 12.31
N PHE A 47 -13.19 9.23 11.72
CA PHE A 47 -12.13 10.16 12.13
C PHE A 47 -12.32 10.60 13.58
N ARG A 48 -13.53 11.08 13.96
CA ARG A 48 -13.79 11.52 15.34
C ARG A 48 -13.59 10.38 16.34
N SER A 49 -14.00 9.16 15.99
CA SER A 49 -13.82 7.98 16.84
C SER A 49 -12.35 7.62 17.06
N LEU A 50 -11.50 7.79 16.05
CA LEU A 50 -10.08 7.48 16.10
C LEU A 50 -9.23 8.61 16.72
N ASN A 51 -9.58 9.86 16.42
CA ASN A 51 -8.80 11.05 16.77
C ASN A 51 -9.15 11.60 18.16
N ALA A 52 -10.43 11.61 18.56
CA ALA A 52 -10.83 12.17 19.86
C ALA A 52 -10.10 11.57 21.09
N PRO A 53 -9.78 10.26 21.14
CA PRO A 53 -9.01 9.68 22.25
C PRO A 53 -7.59 10.25 22.39
N LEU A 54 -7.03 10.92 21.38
CA LEU A 54 -5.69 11.54 21.46
C LEU A 54 -5.63 12.64 22.52
N ALA A 55 -6.75 13.35 22.78
CA ALA A 55 -6.79 14.43 23.77
C ALA A 55 -6.77 13.92 25.22
N SER A 56 -7.23 12.70 25.47
CA SER A 56 -7.50 12.19 26.83
C SER A 56 -6.71 10.94 27.21
N ASN A 57 -6.14 10.22 26.24
CA ASN A 57 -5.37 9.00 26.49
C ASN A 57 -3.90 9.19 26.07
N PRO A 58 -2.98 9.39 27.05
CA PRO A 58 -1.56 9.57 26.77
C PRO A 58 -0.93 8.40 26.01
N ILE A 59 -1.33 7.17 26.29
CA ILE A 59 -0.77 5.98 25.60
C ILE A 59 -1.18 6.01 24.12
N TRP A 60 -2.45 6.27 23.85
CA TRP A 60 -2.97 6.41 22.48
C TRP A 60 -2.23 7.53 21.73
N LEU A 61 -2.10 8.70 22.37
CA LEU A 61 -1.39 9.85 21.84
C LEU A 61 0.06 9.53 21.44
N HIS A 62 0.83 8.90 22.33
CA HIS A 62 2.24 8.62 22.06
C HIS A 62 2.44 7.51 21.01
N ILE A 63 1.63 6.46 21.03
CA ILE A 63 1.70 5.38 20.04
C ILE A 63 1.49 5.94 18.63
N TRP A 64 0.43 6.73 18.44
CA TRP A 64 0.09 7.26 17.13
C TRP A 64 0.97 8.44 16.71
N ALA A 65 1.52 9.21 17.66
CA ALA A 65 2.59 10.16 17.36
C ALA A 65 3.80 9.48 16.73
N ILE A 66 4.31 8.40 17.34
CA ILE A 66 5.46 7.66 16.80
C ILE A 66 5.11 6.98 15.47
N ALA A 67 3.93 6.36 15.38
CA ALA A 67 3.51 5.64 14.17
C ALA A 67 3.24 6.57 12.97
N SER A 68 3.02 7.86 13.21
CA SER A 68 2.78 8.88 12.17
C SER A 68 4.03 9.64 11.74
N LEU A 69 5.21 9.25 12.23
CA LEU A 69 6.49 9.80 11.79
C LEU A 69 6.90 9.23 10.43
N ARG A 70 7.53 10.04 9.58
CA ARG A 70 8.02 9.60 8.28
C ARG A 70 9.02 8.43 8.33
N PRO A 71 9.98 8.36 9.28
CA PRO A 71 10.83 7.18 9.43
C PRO A 71 10.06 5.90 9.78
N PHE A 72 8.89 5.99 10.41
CA PHE A 72 8.09 4.82 10.72
C PHE A 72 7.59 4.12 9.45
N ASP A 73 7.38 4.86 8.35
CA ASP A 73 7.04 4.27 7.04
C ASP A 73 8.15 3.39 6.49
N ILE A 74 9.41 3.73 6.77
CA ILE A 74 10.56 2.90 6.42
C ILE A 74 10.52 1.61 7.23
N VAL A 75 10.21 1.69 8.53
CA VAL A 75 10.05 0.52 9.40
C VAL A 75 8.93 -0.40 8.88
N VAL A 76 7.77 0.16 8.56
CA VAL A 76 6.66 -0.58 7.94
C VAL A 76 7.11 -1.21 6.63
N GLY A 77 7.73 -0.45 5.73
CA GLY A 77 8.27 -0.96 4.46
C GLY A 77 9.25 -2.12 4.65
N MET A 78 10.12 -2.07 5.67
CA MET A 78 11.04 -3.16 6.01
C MET A 78 10.30 -4.41 6.50
N ILE A 79 9.24 -4.26 7.32
CA ILE A 79 8.41 -5.39 7.76
C ILE A 79 7.74 -6.05 6.56
N LEU A 80 7.11 -5.26 5.69
CA LEU A 80 6.44 -5.76 4.49
C LEU A 80 7.41 -6.44 3.52
N LEU A 81 8.61 -5.87 3.36
CA LEU A 81 9.68 -6.45 2.55
C LEU A 81 10.18 -7.77 3.15
N MET A 82 10.42 -7.81 4.47
CA MET A 82 10.87 -9.02 5.17
C MET A 82 9.87 -10.17 4.97
N LEU A 83 8.58 -9.86 5.08
CA LEU A 83 7.50 -10.81 4.85
C LEU A 83 7.37 -11.24 3.38
N LEU A 84 7.54 -10.32 2.43
CA LEU A 84 7.57 -10.60 1.00
C LEU A 84 8.72 -11.56 0.62
N ILE A 85 9.90 -11.36 1.21
CA ILE A 85 11.10 -12.16 0.91
C ILE A 85 11.29 -13.38 1.83
N LYS A 86 10.34 -13.64 2.72
CA LYS A 86 10.37 -14.82 3.60
C LYS A 86 10.02 -16.08 2.80
N GLY A 87 11.04 -16.86 2.48
CA GLY A 87 10.86 -18.15 1.81
C GLY A 87 10.02 -19.12 2.62
N ASP A 88 9.21 -19.90 1.90
CA ASP A 88 8.33 -20.94 2.40
C ASP A 88 7.24 -20.46 3.36
N TRP A 89 6.97 -19.16 3.39
CA TRP A 89 5.75 -18.60 3.97
C TRP A 89 4.65 -18.46 2.89
N VAL A 90 4.63 -17.36 2.13
CA VAL A 90 3.69 -17.18 1.00
C VAL A 90 4.26 -17.77 -0.28
N PHE A 91 5.53 -17.47 -0.58
CA PHE A 91 6.23 -17.96 -1.76
C PHE A 91 7.14 -19.13 -1.40
N LYS A 92 7.29 -20.09 -2.32
CA LYS A 92 8.36 -21.10 -2.20
C LYS A 92 9.70 -20.38 -2.23
N ALA A 93 10.69 -20.85 -1.46
CA ALA A 93 12.01 -20.20 -1.41
C ALA A 93 12.62 -19.94 -2.80
N ILE A 94 12.45 -20.86 -3.76
CA ILE A 94 12.95 -20.74 -5.13
C ILE A 94 12.28 -19.63 -5.95
N ASP A 95 11.05 -19.24 -5.59
CA ASP A 95 10.24 -18.27 -6.31
C ASP A 95 10.33 -16.86 -5.70
N VAL A 96 10.92 -16.72 -4.49
CA VAL A 96 10.98 -15.45 -3.74
C VAL A 96 11.63 -14.34 -4.57
N ARG A 97 12.76 -14.60 -5.22
CA ARG A 97 13.44 -13.56 -6.03
C ARG A 97 12.55 -13.07 -7.17
N ARG A 98 11.85 -14.00 -7.82
CA ARG A 98 10.93 -13.68 -8.91
C ARG A 98 9.73 -12.88 -8.39
N ALA A 99 9.14 -13.32 -7.28
CA ALA A 99 8.04 -12.63 -6.61
C ALA A 99 8.43 -11.20 -6.21
N PHE A 100 9.61 -11.01 -5.62
CA PHE A 100 10.17 -9.70 -5.28
C PHE A 100 10.26 -8.78 -6.51
N PHE A 101 10.88 -9.22 -7.60
CA PHE A 101 11.02 -8.37 -8.79
C PHE A 101 9.70 -8.10 -9.51
N GLY A 102 8.76 -9.06 -9.49
CA GLY A 102 7.43 -8.82 -10.02
C GLY A 102 6.67 -7.80 -9.19
N PHE A 103 6.65 -7.95 -7.85
CA PHE A 103 6.05 -6.98 -6.95
C PHE A 103 6.69 -5.60 -7.10
N PHE A 104 8.01 -5.52 -7.12
CA PHE A 104 8.75 -4.27 -7.34
C PHE A 104 8.33 -3.59 -8.65
N SER A 105 8.20 -4.36 -9.74
CA SER A 105 7.76 -3.82 -11.03
C SER A 105 6.31 -3.32 -11.00
N ILE A 106 5.42 -4.03 -10.29
CA ILE A 106 4.03 -3.61 -10.08
C ILE A 106 3.97 -2.35 -9.23
N LEU A 107 4.83 -2.23 -8.21
CA LEU A 107 4.93 -1.04 -7.38
C LEU A 107 5.40 0.17 -8.20
N LEU A 108 6.39 0.01 -9.09
CA LEU A 108 6.80 1.05 -10.03
C LEU A 108 5.65 1.44 -10.98
N LEU A 109 4.90 0.47 -11.49
CA LEU A 109 3.72 0.72 -12.31
C LEU A 109 2.66 1.52 -11.53
N MET A 110 2.43 1.18 -10.26
CA MET A 110 1.53 1.92 -9.38
C MET A 110 1.97 3.38 -9.21
N VAL A 111 3.27 3.64 -9.05
CA VAL A 111 3.80 5.01 -8.95
C VAL A 111 3.48 5.82 -10.22
N VAL A 112 3.61 5.20 -11.39
CA VAL A 112 3.22 5.84 -12.67
C VAL A 112 1.71 6.11 -12.73
N ILE A 113 0.90 5.10 -12.42
CA ILE A 113 -0.57 5.22 -12.40
C ILE A 113 -1.01 6.32 -11.43
N ARG A 114 -0.46 6.32 -10.22
CA ARG A 114 -0.70 7.34 -9.19
C ARG A 114 -0.33 8.72 -9.71
N ALA A 115 0.86 8.90 -10.28
CA ALA A 115 1.30 10.21 -10.77
C ALA A 115 0.35 10.76 -11.85
N LEU A 116 -0.14 9.91 -12.75
CA LEU A 116 -1.12 10.30 -13.77
C LEU A 116 -2.49 10.60 -13.15
N PHE A 117 -2.97 9.73 -12.26
CA PHE A 117 -4.27 9.87 -11.63
C PHE A 117 -4.33 11.07 -10.67
N SER A 118 -3.30 11.32 -9.86
CA SER A 118 -3.26 12.50 -8.98
C SER A 118 -3.33 13.81 -9.76
N LYS A 119 -2.64 13.91 -10.91
CA LYS A 119 -2.74 15.07 -11.80
C LYS A 119 -4.13 15.21 -12.41
N PHE A 120 -4.74 14.10 -12.80
CA PHE A 120 -6.10 14.09 -13.32
C PHE A 120 -7.11 14.49 -12.25
N ALA A 121 -7.01 13.93 -11.04
CA ALA A 121 -7.86 14.25 -9.91
C ALA A 121 -7.76 15.73 -9.52
N ASP A 122 -6.55 16.30 -9.54
CA ASP A 122 -6.32 17.74 -9.34
C ASP A 122 -7.01 18.58 -10.43
N HIS A 123 -6.81 18.23 -11.70
CA HIS A 123 -7.47 18.91 -12.82
C HIS A 123 -9.01 18.85 -12.76
N MET A 124 -9.55 17.73 -12.28
CA MET A 124 -10.98 17.52 -12.12
C MET A 124 -11.55 18.13 -10.82
N GLY A 125 -10.70 18.71 -9.96
CA GLY A 125 -11.11 19.29 -8.68
C GLY A 125 -11.55 18.27 -7.63
N TRP A 126 -11.05 17.03 -7.72
CA TRP A 126 -11.33 15.95 -6.77
C TRP A 126 -10.38 15.94 -5.57
N GLN A 127 -9.29 16.72 -5.65
CA GLN A 127 -8.38 16.94 -4.54
C GLN A 127 -9.08 17.66 -3.39
N HIS A 128 -8.77 17.25 -2.17
CA HIS A 128 -9.28 17.90 -0.98
C HIS A 128 -8.30 17.81 0.19
N SER A 129 -8.53 18.69 1.16
CA SER A 129 -7.80 18.69 2.42
C SER A 129 -8.22 17.51 3.30
N SER A 130 -7.34 17.13 4.22
CA SER A 130 -7.53 16.06 5.19
C SER A 130 -8.55 16.44 6.29
N PRO A 131 -9.13 15.46 7.01
CA PRO A 131 -10.18 15.76 8.00
C PRO A 131 -9.68 16.65 9.14
N SER A 132 -8.43 16.50 9.57
CA SER A 132 -7.84 17.36 10.61
C SER A 132 -7.75 18.83 10.22
N MET A 133 -7.76 19.16 8.93
CA MET A 133 -7.69 20.54 8.45
C MET A 133 -9.07 21.21 8.31
N VAL A 134 -10.14 20.43 8.17
CA VAL A 134 -11.47 20.97 7.83
C VAL A 134 -12.53 20.70 8.90
N LEU A 135 -12.33 19.69 9.76
CA LEU A 135 -13.26 19.39 10.84
C LEU A 135 -12.84 20.12 12.12
N GLU A 136 -13.79 20.82 12.74
CA GLU A 136 -13.57 21.45 14.03
C GLU A 136 -13.34 20.41 15.14
N GLY A 137 -12.46 20.78 16.09
CA GLY A 137 -12.12 19.95 17.25
C GLY A 137 -11.15 18.81 16.96
N ALA A 138 -10.47 18.82 15.81
CA ALA A 138 -9.39 17.88 15.52
C ALA A 138 -8.22 18.05 16.50
N VAL A 139 -7.74 16.93 17.04
CA VAL A 139 -6.54 16.89 17.87
C VAL A 139 -5.33 16.71 16.96
N HIS A 140 -4.47 17.73 16.89
CA HIS A 140 -3.24 17.69 16.12
C HIS A 140 -2.09 17.13 16.95
N LEU A 141 -1.45 16.07 16.46
CA LEU A 141 -0.28 15.49 17.11
C LEU A 141 0.87 16.50 17.18
N SER A 142 0.99 17.39 16.19
CA SER A 142 2.00 18.44 16.14
C SER A 142 1.93 19.42 17.31
N ASP A 143 0.75 19.65 17.86
CA ASP A 143 0.55 20.60 18.95
C ASP A 143 1.18 20.08 20.25
N TYR A 144 1.23 18.74 20.41
CA TYR A 144 1.86 18.06 21.54
C TYR A 144 3.34 17.75 21.29
N PHE A 145 3.72 17.50 20.03
CA PHE A 145 5.08 17.10 19.66
C PHE A 145 5.68 17.95 18.53
N PRO A 146 5.81 19.28 18.71
CA PRO A 146 6.28 20.19 17.64
C PRO A 146 7.71 19.87 17.19
N HIS A 147 8.54 19.34 18.09
CA HIS A 147 9.90 18.91 17.77
C HIS A 147 9.92 17.68 16.83
N LEU A 148 8.95 16.77 16.96
CA LEU A 148 8.86 15.60 16.09
C LEU A 148 8.40 15.99 14.69
N GLU A 149 7.46 16.93 14.57
CA GLU A 149 7.07 17.48 13.27
C GLU A 149 8.26 18.11 12.55
N LYS A 150 8.98 19.01 13.23
CA LYS A 150 10.13 19.71 12.65
C LYS A 150 11.27 18.78 12.22
N THR A 151 11.51 17.70 12.97
CA THR A 151 12.68 16.84 12.77
C THR A 151 12.38 15.61 11.91
N TRP A 152 11.17 15.06 12.04
CA TRP A 152 10.82 13.73 11.52
C TRP A 152 9.55 13.73 10.66
N GLU A 153 9.02 14.92 10.34
CA GLU A 153 7.83 15.11 9.50
C GLU A 153 6.62 14.30 9.99
N LEU A 154 6.19 14.55 11.21
CA LEU A 154 4.94 14.04 11.78
C LEU A 154 3.76 14.35 10.86
N LYS A 155 3.09 13.31 10.35
CA LYS A 155 1.97 13.44 9.40
C LYS A 155 0.63 13.45 10.12
N ASP A 156 0.13 14.64 10.46
CA ASP A 156 -1.20 14.83 11.05
C ASP A 156 -2.13 15.72 10.23
N ARG A 157 -1.69 16.14 9.02
CA ARG A 157 -2.47 16.95 8.08
C ARG A 157 -1.98 16.77 6.65
N SER A 158 -2.87 16.96 5.68
CA SER A 158 -2.53 17.00 4.25
C SER A 158 -3.47 17.93 3.48
N GLY A 159 -2.90 18.86 2.71
CA GLY A 159 -3.68 19.72 1.80
C GLY A 159 -4.09 19.04 0.48
N GLN A 160 -3.51 17.87 0.18
CA GLN A 160 -3.72 17.09 -1.04
C GLN A 160 -3.89 15.63 -0.62
N SER A 161 -5.05 15.33 -0.04
CA SER A 161 -5.30 14.08 0.69
C SER A 161 -5.77 12.94 -0.23
N PHE A 162 -6.48 13.24 -1.32
CA PHE A 162 -7.00 12.23 -2.24
C PHE A 162 -6.11 12.08 -3.49
N PRO A 163 -5.83 10.87 -4.00
CA PRO A 163 -6.06 9.58 -3.38
C PRO A 163 -5.04 9.29 -2.26
N GLY A 164 -5.42 8.42 -1.32
CA GLY A 164 -4.58 7.99 -0.21
C GLY A 164 -3.34 7.25 -0.69
N ASP A 165 -2.19 7.90 -0.56
CA ASP A 165 -0.96 7.39 -1.15
C ASP A 165 -0.27 6.33 -0.30
N HIS A 166 -0.18 6.57 1.00
CA HIS A 166 0.29 5.62 1.99
C HIS A 166 -0.52 4.33 1.92
N ALA A 167 -1.85 4.45 1.89
CA ALA A 167 -2.75 3.32 1.74
C ALA A 167 -2.55 2.57 0.43
N SER A 168 -2.34 3.25 -0.70
CA SER A 168 -2.11 2.57 -1.99
C SER A 168 -0.93 1.59 -1.93
N VAL A 169 0.16 1.93 -1.23
CA VAL A 169 1.34 1.06 -1.04
C VAL A 169 1.02 -0.16 -0.16
N LEU A 170 0.27 0.04 0.93
CA LEU A 170 -0.14 -1.04 1.82
C LEU A 170 -1.13 -2.00 1.15
N LEU A 171 -2.09 -1.43 0.41
CA LEU A 171 -3.12 -2.17 -0.30
C LEU A 171 -2.54 -2.96 -1.48
N ILE A 172 -1.61 -2.40 -2.26
CA ILE A 172 -0.98 -3.19 -3.35
C ILE A 172 -0.16 -4.35 -2.78
N TRP A 173 0.53 -4.15 -1.66
CA TRP A 173 1.22 -5.23 -0.97
C TRP A 173 0.23 -6.30 -0.49
N ALA A 174 -0.86 -5.91 0.15
CA ALA A 174 -1.88 -6.83 0.65
C ALA A 174 -2.57 -7.61 -0.48
N LEU A 175 -2.96 -6.93 -1.55
CA LEU A 175 -3.55 -7.53 -2.74
C LEU A 175 -2.59 -8.52 -3.41
N PHE A 176 -1.34 -8.11 -3.63
CA PHE A 176 -0.33 -8.97 -4.25
C PHE A 176 -0.07 -10.21 -3.40
N MET A 177 0.22 -10.05 -2.11
CA MET A 177 0.46 -11.17 -1.19
C MET A 177 -0.78 -12.04 -1.04
N GLY A 178 -1.98 -11.43 -1.01
CA GLY A 178 -3.27 -12.10 -0.90
C GLY A 178 -3.55 -13.04 -2.08
N VAL A 179 -3.22 -12.63 -3.31
CA VAL A 179 -3.35 -13.48 -4.52
C VAL A 179 -2.56 -14.79 -4.39
N PHE A 180 -1.42 -14.78 -3.68
CA PHE A 180 -0.56 -15.96 -3.51
C PHE A 180 -0.68 -16.64 -2.15
N SER A 181 -1.45 -16.07 -1.23
CA SER A 181 -1.70 -16.66 0.08
C SER A 181 -2.41 -18.01 -0.06
N ARG A 182 -1.99 -18.99 0.75
CA ARG A 182 -2.48 -20.38 0.65
C ARG A 182 -3.34 -20.80 1.83
N THR A 183 -3.31 -20.04 2.92
CA THR A 183 -4.06 -20.33 4.14
C THR A 183 -4.83 -19.10 4.60
N VAL A 184 -5.94 -19.32 5.29
CA VAL A 184 -6.73 -18.24 5.91
C VAL A 184 -5.86 -17.43 6.88
N GLY A 185 -4.99 -18.10 7.65
CA GLY A 185 -4.07 -17.42 8.56
C GLY A 185 -3.13 -16.44 7.85
N GLN A 186 -2.56 -16.82 6.70
CA GLN A 186 -1.73 -15.91 5.90
C GLN A 186 -2.54 -14.72 5.43
N PHE A 187 -3.72 -14.96 4.86
CA PHE A 187 -4.59 -13.91 4.35
C PHE A 187 -4.97 -12.91 5.44
N VAL A 188 -5.39 -13.40 6.61
CA VAL A 188 -5.75 -12.56 7.77
C VAL A 188 -4.53 -11.78 8.28
N THR A 189 -3.35 -12.39 8.39
CA THR A 189 -2.13 -11.66 8.80
C THR A 189 -1.79 -10.55 7.81
N ILE A 190 -1.83 -10.83 6.50
CA ILE A 190 -1.50 -9.86 5.45
C ILE A 190 -2.46 -8.66 5.52
N TRP A 191 -3.77 -8.90 5.47
CA TRP A 191 -4.75 -7.82 5.49
C TRP A 191 -4.81 -7.10 6.84
N GLY A 192 -4.66 -7.83 7.94
CA GLY A 192 -4.59 -7.25 9.28
C GLY A 192 -3.41 -6.28 9.44
N LEU A 193 -2.23 -6.63 8.91
CA LEU A 193 -1.08 -5.73 8.91
C LEU A 193 -1.30 -4.51 8.02
N ALA A 194 -1.87 -4.68 6.83
CA ALA A 194 -2.15 -3.55 5.95
C ALA A 194 -3.16 -2.57 6.59
N LEU A 195 -4.24 -3.07 7.19
CA LEU A 195 -5.22 -2.26 7.93
C LEU A 195 -4.57 -1.56 9.13
N LEU A 196 -3.80 -2.29 9.93
CA LEU A 196 -3.09 -1.75 11.09
C LEU A 196 -2.13 -0.61 10.69
N PHE A 197 -1.39 -0.77 9.58
CA PHE A 197 -0.42 0.23 9.14
C PHE A 197 -1.05 1.40 8.37
N MET A 198 -2.32 1.32 7.96
CA MET A 198 -3.09 2.47 7.47
C MET A 198 -3.54 3.38 8.63
N LEU A 199 -3.83 2.80 9.80
CA LEU A 199 -4.38 3.53 10.95
C LEU A 199 -3.63 4.80 11.37
N PRO A 200 -2.29 4.92 11.35
CA PRO A 200 -1.65 6.15 11.82
C PRO A 200 -2.14 7.39 11.06
N ARG A 201 -2.38 7.28 9.75
CA ARG A 201 -2.78 8.42 8.90
C ARG A 201 -4.24 8.79 9.14
N LEU A 202 -5.07 7.78 9.42
CA LEU A 202 -6.48 7.94 9.76
C LEU A 202 -6.65 8.52 11.17
N VAL A 203 -5.89 8.03 12.15
CA VAL A 203 -5.92 8.51 13.54
C VAL A 203 -5.40 9.93 13.64
N ALA A 204 -4.27 10.23 13.00
CA ALA A 204 -3.69 11.57 12.98
C ALA A 204 -4.53 12.56 12.15
N GLY A 205 -5.39 12.07 11.26
CA GLY A 205 -6.24 12.90 10.41
C GLY A 205 -5.56 13.46 9.16
N ALA A 206 -4.46 12.85 8.74
CA ALA A 206 -3.78 13.18 7.49
C ALA A 206 -4.55 12.69 6.25
N HIS A 207 -5.43 11.70 6.42
CA HIS A 207 -6.31 11.16 5.39
C HIS A 207 -7.73 10.88 5.93
N TRP A 208 -8.72 11.06 5.07
CA TRP A 208 -10.06 10.52 5.22
C TRP A 208 -10.06 9.01 4.99
N GLY A 209 -11.12 8.32 5.44
CA GLY A 209 -11.28 6.89 5.13
C GLY A 209 -11.37 6.64 3.62
N GLN A 210 -12.13 7.47 2.90
CA GLN A 210 -12.36 7.38 1.46
C GLN A 210 -11.08 7.59 0.63
N ASP A 211 -10.10 8.32 1.17
CA ASP A 211 -8.79 8.43 0.54
C ASP A 211 -8.15 7.04 0.41
N ASP A 212 -8.33 6.20 1.42
CA ASP A 212 -7.78 4.84 1.49
C ASP A 212 -8.67 3.83 0.73
N TYR A 213 -9.95 3.71 1.10
CA TYR A 213 -10.82 2.64 0.57
C TYR A 213 -11.41 2.93 -0.82
N ILE A 214 -11.41 4.19 -1.28
CA ILE A 214 -11.71 4.55 -2.68
C ILE A 214 -10.40 4.81 -3.42
N GLY A 215 -9.66 5.85 -3.04
CA GLY A 215 -8.49 6.33 -3.78
C GLY A 215 -7.33 5.32 -3.77
N GLY A 216 -6.89 4.92 -2.59
CA GLY A 216 -5.80 3.97 -2.40
C GLY A 216 -6.11 2.60 -3.01
N MET A 217 -7.34 2.11 -2.78
CA MET A 217 -7.82 0.85 -3.36
C MET A 217 -7.88 0.92 -4.89
N LEU A 218 -8.37 2.01 -5.47
CA LEU A 218 -8.41 2.20 -6.92
C LEU A 218 -7.01 2.11 -7.53
N LEU A 219 -6.03 2.83 -6.95
CA LEU A 219 -4.65 2.81 -7.42
C LEU A 219 -4.04 1.41 -7.32
N ALA A 220 -4.24 0.74 -6.18
CA ALA A 220 -3.70 -0.59 -5.94
C ALA A 220 -4.31 -1.64 -6.87
N VAL A 221 -5.64 -1.65 -7.05
CA VAL A 221 -6.32 -2.61 -7.93
C VAL A 221 -5.95 -2.39 -9.39
N TRP A 222 -5.82 -1.14 -9.86
CA TRP A 222 -5.33 -0.88 -11.22
C TRP A 222 -3.89 -1.35 -11.41
N ALA A 223 -3.00 -1.07 -10.47
CA ALA A 223 -1.62 -1.52 -10.54
C ALA A 223 -1.52 -3.05 -10.56
N LEU A 224 -2.28 -3.74 -9.69
CA LEU A 224 -2.34 -5.20 -9.68
C LEU A 224 -2.93 -5.74 -11.00
N GLY A 225 -4.02 -5.14 -11.48
CA GLY A 225 -4.70 -5.56 -12.70
C GLY A 225 -3.79 -5.49 -13.92
N TRP A 226 -3.24 -4.31 -14.18
CA TRP A 226 -2.33 -4.09 -15.30
C TRP A 226 -0.97 -4.76 -15.11
N GLY A 227 -0.55 -4.97 -13.87
CA GLY A 227 0.73 -5.60 -13.55
C GLY A 227 0.73 -7.13 -13.61
N TYR A 228 -0.26 -7.76 -12.97
CA TYR A 228 -0.35 -9.21 -12.77
C TYR A 228 -1.31 -9.92 -13.74
N TYR A 229 -2.40 -9.27 -14.14
CA TYR A 229 -3.37 -9.86 -15.09
C TYR A 229 -3.02 -9.63 -16.57
N THR A 230 -1.88 -9.00 -16.83
CA THR A 230 -1.23 -8.90 -18.15
C THR A 230 0.13 -9.62 -18.11
N PRO A 231 0.81 -9.80 -19.26
CA PRO A 231 2.18 -10.32 -19.29
C PRO A 231 3.25 -9.42 -18.64
N PHE A 232 2.89 -8.24 -18.13
CA PHE A 232 3.84 -7.25 -17.62
C PHE A 232 4.78 -7.81 -16.54
N ALA A 233 4.25 -8.33 -15.42
CA ALA A 233 5.09 -8.85 -14.33
C ALA A 233 5.97 -10.02 -14.77
N TYR A 234 5.52 -10.84 -15.73
CA TYR A 234 6.33 -11.91 -16.30
C TYR A 234 7.57 -11.37 -17.01
N HIS A 235 7.39 -10.41 -17.92
CA HIS A 235 8.50 -9.82 -18.67
C HIS A 235 9.42 -8.98 -17.77
N ALA A 236 8.84 -8.16 -16.89
CA ALA A 236 9.60 -7.30 -16.00
C ALA A 236 10.44 -8.11 -14.99
N ALA A 237 9.86 -9.13 -14.35
CA ALA A 237 10.61 -9.99 -13.43
C ALA A 237 11.75 -10.73 -14.16
N ASN A 238 11.50 -11.27 -15.37
CA ASN A 238 12.54 -11.94 -16.15
C ASN A 238 13.66 -10.97 -16.58
N PHE A 239 13.31 -9.72 -16.91
CA PHE A 239 14.29 -8.67 -17.21
C PHE A 239 15.18 -8.40 -15.98
N TRP A 240 14.59 -8.14 -14.82
CA TRP A 240 15.34 -7.89 -13.59
C TRP A 240 16.21 -9.09 -13.17
N LEU A 241 15.70 -10.32 -13.31
CA LEU A 241 16.46 -11.52 -13.02
C LEU A 241 17.70 -11.64 -13.92
N LYS A 242 17.60 -11.29 -15.21
CA LYS A 242 18.74 -11.28 -16.14
C LYS A 242 19.74 -10.19 -15.79
N VAL A 243 19.27 -8.96 -15.59
CA VAL A 243 20.12 -7.79 -15.29
C VAL A 243 20.86 -7.96 -13.96
N THR A 244 20.19 -8.52 -12.95
CA THR A 244 20.78 -8.67 -11.62
C THR A 244 21.53 -9.99 -11.43
N ALA A 245 21.50 -10.91 -12.40
CA ALA A 245 22.17 -12.21 -12.31
C ALA A 245 23.65 -12.13 -11.91
N PRO A 246 24.50 -11.23 -12.46
CA PRO A 246 25.90 -11.15 -12.07
C PRO A 246 26.08 -10.84 -10.57
N ILE A 247 25.26 -9.92 -10.04
CA ILE A 247 25.29 -9.52 -8.63
C ILE A 247 24.84 -10.68 -7.75
N PHE A 248 23.72 -11.34 -8.08
CA PHE A 248 23.22 -12.47 -7.30
C PHE A 248 24.14 -13.70 -7.35
N ASN A 249 24.86 -13.90 -8.46
CA ASN A 249 25.88 -14.95 -8.56
C ASN A 249 27.08 -14.68 -7.63
N LEU A 250 27.45 -13.42 -7.43
CA LEU A 250 28.47 -13.04 -6.45
C LEU A 250 27.95 -13.22 -5.01
N LEU A 251 26.74 -12.75 -4.72
CA LEU A 251 26.11 -12.90 -3.40
C LEU A 251 25.91 -14.36 -3.01
N GLY A 252 25.64 -15.24 -3.99
CA GLY A 252 25.53 -16.68 -3.78
C GLY A 252 26.84 -17.37 -3.35
N LYS A 253 28.00 -16.73 -3.55
CA LYS A 253 29.30 -17.23 -3.09
C LYS A 253 29.61 -16.83 -1.65
N LEU A 254 28.90 -15.87 -1.08
CA LEU A 254 29.14 -15.40 0.28
C LEU A 254 28.45 -16.33 1.29
N PRO A 255 29.16 -16.81 2.33
CA PRO A 255 28.55 -17.58 3.40
C PRO A 255 27.47 -16.73 4.10
N LEU A 256 26.42 -17.39 4.61
CA LEU A 256 25.22 -16.78 5.21
C LEU A 256 24.29 -16.06 4.22
N VAL A 257 24.82 -15.19 3.34
CA VAL A 257 24.02 -14.47 2.34
C VAL A 257 23.40 -15.43 1.32
N SER A 258 24.14 -16.46 0.91
CA SER A 258 23.65 -17.51 0.01
C SER A 258 22.46 -18.31 0.55
N ARG A 259 22.21 -18.25 1.87
CA ARG A 259 21.07 -18.91 2.52
C ARG A 259 19.79 -18.07 2.51
N MET A 260 19.88 -16.77 2.20
CA MET A 260 18.70 -15.90 2.09
C MET A 260 17.83 -16.36 0.92
N SER A 261 16.51 -16.46 1.12
CA SER A 261 15.59 -16.96 0.10
C SER A 261 15.61 -16.14 -1.20
N VAL A 262 15.89 -14.84 -1.12
CA VAL A 262 16.04 -13.97 -2.30
C VAL A 262 17.35 -14.23 -3.07
N VAL A 263 18.39 -14.75 -2.42
CA VAL A 263 19.72 -15.01 -3.02
C VAL A 263 19.90 -16.47 -3.41
N ARG A 264 19.16 -17.39 -2.78
CA ARG A 264 19.19 -18.80 -3.12
C ARG A 264 18.84 -18.99 -4.60
N SER A 265 19.75 -19.59 -5.35
CA SER A 265 19.48 -20.06 -6.71
C SER A 265 18.55 -21.28 -6.63
N ALA A 266 17.59 -21.35 -7.56
CA ALA A 266 16.93 -22.62 -7.88
C ALA A 266 17.95 -23.59 -8.48
#